data_AF-A0A2G9TQ80-F1
#
_entry.id   AF-A0A2G9TQ80-F1
#
_cell.length_a   1.000
_cell.length_b   1.000
_cell.length_c   1.000
_cell.angle_alpha   90.00
_cell.angle_beta   90.00
_cell.angle_gamma   90.00
#
_symmetry.space_group_name_H-M   'P 1'
#
loop_
_entity.id
_entity.type
_entity.pdbx_description
1 polymer ?
#
loop_
_entity_poly.entity_id
_entity_poly.type
_entity_poly.pdbx_seq_one_letter_code
_entity_poly.pdbx_strand_id
1 'polypeptide(L)'
;MKNIARSYVYWPNPDKDCEEIVRSCSRCQEYAKNPIKAPLEAWSTPTCVWQRIHVDFAGPVCGLFYMVVVDAFSKWPEIVEMTSISASQTVKELKKMFARYGIPQTIVSDNGTQFTSEQFKMMCDEGGITHKLEGKEKPSEETLNVIRQAYRSTPNDCLNNKTPAEVFLGRKLRTRLSLQLPMEKSSMPPSEENRMKMIEQFNRRNNAVPKEFEIGEAGYAQVWKAPQFLWKEGIITRRIGKVNYELKKAVKEECTSCATKCIYYARERQDLDKQFQWCFSMCMNEE
;
A
#
# COMPACT_ATOMS: atom_id res chain seq x y z
N MET A 1 15.40 -38.56 9.26
CA MET A 1 15.55 -39.66 10.22
C MET A 1 15.04 -40.99 9.65
N LYS A 2 13.76 -41.10 9.29
CA LYS A 2 13.15 -42.36 8.77
C LYS A 2 13.88 -43.00 7.59
N ASN A 3 14.20 -42.26 6.54
CA ASN A 3 14.91 -42.81 5.37
C ASN A 3 16.35 -43.28 5.67
N ILE A 4 17.01 -42.65 6.64
CA ILE A 4 18.37 -43.05 7.06
C ILE A 4 18.29 -44.33 7.90
N ALA A 5 17.34 -44.42 8.84
CA ALA A 5 17.17 -45.65 9.62
C ALA A 5 16.91 -46.88 8.72
N ARG A 6 16.04 -46.72 7.72
CA ARG A 6 15.70 -47.77 6.74
C ARG A 6 16.87 -48.19 5.83
N SER A 7 17.90 -47.35 5.64
CA SER A 7 19.03 -47.69 4.77
C SER A 7 20.09 -48.57 5.45
N TYR A 8 20.07 -48.66 6.80
CA TYR A 8 21.11 -49.37 7.55
C TYR A 8 20.59 -50.59 8.31
N VAL A 9 19.38 -50.55 8.86
CA VAL A 9 18.91 -51.59 9.79
C VAL A 9 17.41 -51.84 9.61
N TYR A 10 16.98 -53.09 9.78
CA TYR A 10 15.57 -53.48 9.78
C TYR A 10 15.14 -54.03 11.14
N TRP A 11 13.99 -53.57 11.63
CA TRP A 11 13.27 -54.12 12.76
C TRP A 11 11.76 -53.81 12.62
N PRO A 12 10.86 -54.39 13.43
CA PRO A 12 9.43 -54.11 13.35
C PRO A 12 9.08 -52.66 13.74
N ASN A 13 8.28 -51.97 12.91
CA ASN A 13 7.77 -50.61 13.14
C ASN A 13 8.83 -49.49 13.37
N PRO A 14 9.91 -49.40 12.57
CA PRO A 14 11.00 -48.45 12.81
C PRO A 14 10.56 -46.98 12.71
N ASP A 15 9.49 -46.73 11.95
CA ASP A 15 8.91 -45.39 11.80
C ASP A 15 8.23 -44.89 13.08
N LYS A 16 7.54 -45.79 13.81
CA LYS A 16 6.85 -45.43 15.06
C LYS A 16 7.86 -45.07 16.14
N ASP A 17 8.92 -45.87 16.27
CA ASP A 17 9.98 -45.63 17.25
C ASP A 17 10.71 -44.31 16.95
N CYS A 18 11.00 -44.03 15.66
CA CYS A 18 11.57 -42.74 15.25
C CYS A 18 10.64 -41.56 15.59
N GLU A 19 9.33 -41.70 15.38
CA GLU A 19 8.36 -40.67 15.76
C GLU A 19 8.29 -40.46 17.26
N GLU A 20 8.33 -41.54 18.05
CA GLU A 20 8.26 -41.48 19.50
C GLU A 20 9.50 -40.81 20.11
N ILE A 21 10.70 -41.13 19.60
CA ILE A 21 11.96 -40.47 19.99
C ILE A 21 11.93 -38.97 19.66
N VAL A 22 11.42 -38.59 18.49
CA VAL A 22 11.29 -37.18 18.10
C VAL A 22 10.24 -36.47 18.95
N ARG A 23 9.14 -37.16 19.30
CA ARG A 23 8.08 -36.66 20.18
C ARG A 23 8.57 -36.44 21.61
N SER A 24 9.43 -37.32 22.13
CA SER A 24 9.99 -37.21 23.48
C SER A 24 11.18 -36.25 23.59
N CYS A 25 11.78 -35.84 22.48
CA CYS A 25 12.94 -34.94 22.46
C CYS A 25 12.51 -33.46 22.56
N SER A 26 12.83 -32.81 23.68
CA SER A 26 12.50 -31.39 23.94
C SER A 26 13.04 -30.44 22.87
N ARG A 27 14.31 -30.59 22.47
CA ARG A 27 14.92 -29.78 21.40
C ARG A 27 14.20 -29.95 20.08
N CYS A 28 13.79 -31.18 19.72
CA CYS A 28 13.06 -31.40 18.48
C CYS A 28 11.65 -30.78 18.52
N GLN A 29 11.01 -30.73 19.68
CA GLN A 29 9.71 -30.08 19.85
C GLN A 29 9.82 -28.55 19.80
N GLU A 30 10.88 -27.97 20.37
CA GLU A 30 11.11 -26.53 20.36
C GLU A 30 11.35 -25.97 18.95
N TYR A 31 12.08 -26.71 18.12
CA TYR A 31 12.32 -26.36 16.70
C TYR A 31 11.32 -27.00 15.74
N ALA A 32 10.24 -27.59 16.23
CA ALA A 32 9.21 -28.17 15.38
C ALA A 32 8.54 -27.07 14.54
N LYS A 33 8.10 -27.42 13.33
CA LYS A 33 7.29 -26.50 12.53
C LYS A 33 5.99 -26.19 13.27
N ASN A 34 5.53 -24.94 13.17
CA ASN A 34 4.21 -24.58 13.66
C ASN A 34 3.16 -25.54 13.11
N PRO A 35 2.17 -25.94 13.93
CA PRO A 35 1.09 -26.79 13.47
C PRO A 35 0.38 -26.13 12.29
N ILE A 36 -0.20 -26.96 11.41
CA ILE A 36 -1.06 -26.49 10.33
C ILE A 36 -2.17 -25.66 10.99
N LYS A 37 -2.32 -24.40 10.55
CA LYS A 37 -3.33 -23.50 11.09
C LYS A 37 -4.70 -24.17 11.03
N ALA A 38 -5.45 -24.10 12.13
CA ALA A 38 -6.80 -24.62 12.17
C ALA A 38 -7.69 -23.89 11.14
N PRO A 39 -8.72 -24.56 10.58
CA PRO A 39 -9.72 -23.89 9.76
C PRO A 39 -10.32 -22.72 10.52
N LEU A 40 -10.49 -21.58 9.84
CA LEU A 40 -11.16 -20.42 10.42
C LEU A 40 -12.60 -20.79 10.75
N GLU A 41 -12.96 -20.73 12.02
CA GLU A 41 -14.34 -20.90 12.46
C GLU A 41 -15.08 -19.59 12.21
N ALA A 42 -16.03 -19.61 11.26
CA ALA A 42 -16.86 -18.46 10.99
C ALA A 42 -17.77 -18.19 12.19
N TRP A 43 -17.87 -16.92 12.58
CA TRP A 43 -18.83 -16.50 13.58
C TRP A 43 -20.26 -16.89 13.16
N SER A 44 -21.06 -17.35 14.12
CA SER A 44 -22.49 -17.55 13.89
C SER A 44 -23.13 -16.25 13.39
N THR A 45 -23.92 -16.34 12.32
CA THR A 45 -24.65 -15.20 11.78
C THR A 45 -25.68 -14.72 12.80
N PRO A 46 -25.74 -13.42 13.12
CA PRO A 46 -26.79 -12.89 13.98
C PRO A 46 -28.17 -13.09 13.32
N THR A 47 -29.18 -13.31 14.15
CA THR A 47 -30.56 -13.58 13.72
C THR A 47 -31.43 -12.32 13.69
N CYS A 48 -31.07 -11.28 14.45
CA CYS A 48 -31.77 -10.00 14.48
C CYS A 48 -30.81 -8.81 14.65
N VAL A 49 -31.32 -7.62 14.33
CA VAL A 49 -30.63 -6.34 14.55
C VAL A 49 -30.30 -6.19 16.04
N TRP A 50 -29.12 -5.65 16.34
CA TRP A 50 -28.68 -5.34 17.70
C TRP A 50 -28.40 -6.58 18.58
N GLN A 51 -28.39 -7.78 18.00
CA GLN A 51 -28.00 -8.99 18.73
C GLN A 51 -26.51 -9.01 19.05
N ARG A 52 -25.67 -8.66 18.06
CA ARG A 52 -24.22 -8.59 18.18
C ARG A 52 -23.74 -7.27 17.62
N ILE A 53 -22.97 -6.54 18.43
CA ILE A 53 -22.31 -5.31 18.00
C ILE A 53 -20.80 -5.48 18.05
N HIS A 54 -20.11 -4.89 17.08
CA HIS A 54 -18.66 -4.77 17.04
C HIS A 54 -18.29 -3.34 17.41
N VAL A 55 -17.37 -3.19 18.37
CA VAL A 55 -16.93 -1.89 18.86
C VAL A 55 -15.42 -1.76 18.63
N ASP A 56 -15.03 -0.69 17.96
CA ASP A 56 -13.63 -0.38 17.65
C ASP A 56 -13.35 1.12 17.86
N PHE A 57 -12.07 1.45 18.04
CA PHE A 57 -11.60 2.83 18.14
C PHE A 57 -10.71 3.18 16.94
N ALA A 58 -11.04 4.28 16.27
CA ALA A 58 -10.21 4.88 15.25
C ALA A 58 -9.57 6.17 15.78
N GLY A 59 -8.25 6.33 15.62
CA GLY A 59 -7.56 7.56 15.99
C GLY A 59 -6.13 7.35 16.50
N PRO A 60 -5.43 8.43 16.91
CA PRO A 60 -5.92 9.82 16.94
C PRO A 60 -5.82 10.52 15.58
N VAL A 61 -6.87 11.23 15.17
CA VAL A 61 -6.87 12.15 14.02
C VAL A 61 -7.11 13.56 14.56
N CYS A 62 -6.14 14.47 14.37
CA CYS A 62 -6.21 15.83 14.93
C CYS A 62 -6.44 15.89 16.46
N GLY A 63 -6.00 14.86 17.20
CA GLY A 63 -6.18 14.78 18.65
C GLY A 63 -7.54 14.23 19.10
N LEU A 64 -8.38 13.79 18.15
CA LEU A 64 -9.68 13.20 18.42
C LEU A 64 -9.66 11.70 18.14
N PHE A 65 -10.47 10.97 18.91
CA PHE A 65 -10.72 9.56 18.75
C PHE A 65 -12.18 9.35 18.35
N TYR A 66 -12.43 8.32 17.55
CA TYR A 66 -13.75 7.95 17.09
C TYR A 66 -14.07 6.55 17.57
N MET A 67 -15.09 6.42 18.42
CA MET A 67 -15.66 5.13 18.77
C MET A 67 -16.63 4.72 17.67
N VAL A 68 -16.33 3.63 16.98
CA VAL A 68 -17.15 3.08 15.90
C VAL A 68 -17.85 1.84 16.42
N VAL A 69 -19.18 1.86 16.39
CA VAL A 69 -20.03 0.72 16.77
C VAL A 69 -20.77 0.26 15.53
N VAL A 70 -20.58 -1.01 15.15
CA VAL A 70 -21.23 -1.59 13.97
C VAL A 70 -22.11 -2.75 14.38
N ASP A 71 -23.38 -2.71 14.00
CA ASP A 71 -24.28 -3.86 14.17
C ASP A 71 -23.93 -4.98 13.18
N ALA A 72 -23.78 -6.19 13.68
CA ALA A 72 -23.35 -7.33 12.88
C ALA A 72 -24.39 -7.78 11.84
N PHE A 73 -25.68 -7.53 12.10
CA PHE A 73 -26.78 -7.96 11.22
C PHE A 73 -27.04 -6.94 10.10
N SER A 74 -27.39 -5.70 10.46
CA SER A 74 -27.74 -4.62 9.53
C SER A 74 -26.53 -3.94 8.90
N LYS A 75 -25.32 -4.15 9.45
CA LYS A 75 -24.10 -3.41 9.11
C LYS A 75 -24.21 -1.90 9.35
N TRP A 76 -25.15 -1.46 10.19
CA TRP A 76 -25.34 -0.07 10.54
C TRP A 76 -24.18 0.45 11.40
N PRO A 77 -23.46 1.51 10.97
CA PRO A 77 -22.41 2.14 11.75
C PRO A 77 -22.94 3.32 12.56
N GLU A 78 -22.62 3.33 13.85
CA GLU A 78 -22.79 4.47 14.75
C GLU A 78 -21.39 4.97 15.14
N ILE A 79 -21.14 6.26 14.99
CA ILE A 79 -19.83 6.86 15.25
C ILE A 79 -19.98 7.94 16.33
N VAL A 80 -19.14 7.87 17.34
CA VAL A 80 -19.08 8.87 18.42
C VAL A 80 -17.68 9.45 18.49
N GLU A 81 -17.60 10.76 18.41
CA GLU A 81 -16.37 11.52 18.60
C GLU A 81 -16.07 11.66 20.10
N MET A 82 -14.81 11.41 20.47
CA MET A 82 -14.33 11.42 21.84
C MET A 82 -12.97 12.11 21.91
N THR A 83 -12.77 12.90 22.96
CA THR A 83 -11.47 13.54 23.25
C THR A 83 -10.52 12.63 24.03
N SER A 84 -11.05 11.58 24.69
CA SER A 84 -10.27 10.60 25.45
C SER A 84 -10.86 9.20 25.29
N ILE A 85 -9.98 8.19 25.21
CA ILE A 85 -10.35 6.76 25.13
C ILE A 85 -10.48 6.10 26.51
N SER A 86 -10.77 6.87 27.55
CA SER A 86 -10.95 6.34 28.90
C SER A 86 -12.16 5.41 29.00
N ALA A 87 -12.03 4.32 29.77
CA ALA A 87 -13.10 3.34 29.98
C ALA A 87 -14.41 3.96 30.48
N SER A 88 -14.32 4.94 31.39
CA SER A 88 -15.49 5.62 31.96
C SER A 88 -16.30 6.37 30.91
N GLN A 89 -15.62 7.04 29.97
CA GLN A 89 -16.29 7.71 28.86
C GLN A 89 -16.87 6.69 27.88
N THR A 90 -16.14 5.63 27.54
CA THR A 90 -16.63 4.54 26.67
C THR A 90 -17.92 3.93 27.20
N VAL A 91 -17.96 3.57 28.49
CA VAL A 91 -19.15 3.04 29.17
C VAL A 91 -20.29 4.04 29.13
N LYS A 92 -20.02 5.32 29.36
CA LYS A 92 -21.05 6.38 29.31
C LYS A 92 -21.68 6.49 27.93
N GLU A 93 -20.88 6.53 26.87
CA GLU A 93 -21.41 6.64 25.50
C GLU A 93 -22.14 5.37 25.07
N LEU A 94 -21.64 4.18 25.43
CA LEU A 94 -22.35 2.92 25.18
C LEU A 94 -23.68 2.85 25.92
N LYS A 95 -23.75 3.24 27.20
CA LYS A 95 -25.02 3.30 27.94
C LYS A 95 -26.03 4.24 27.27
N LYS A 96 -25.60 5.36 26.67
CA LYS A 96 -26.50 6.22 25.87
C LYS A 96 -27.02 5.51 24.61
N MET A 97 -26.19 4.72 23.93
CA MET A 97 -26.63 3.92 22.79
C MET A 97 -27.62 2.84 23.22
N PHE A 98 -27.35 2.16 24.33
CA PHE A 98 -28.24 1.13 24.86
C PHE A 98 -29.60 1.69 25.26
N ALA A 99 -29.66 2.94 25.73
CA ALA A 99 -30.92 3.62 26.01
C ALA A 99 -31.75 3.92 24.74
N ARG A 100 -31.10 4.09 23.57
CA ARG A 100 -31.80 4.38 22.29
C ARG A 100 -32.23 3.12 21.55
N TYR A 101 -31.36 2.12 21.51
CA TYR A 101 -31.53 0.94 20.66
C TYR A 101 -31.83 -0.34 21.44
N GLY A 102 -31.71 -0.31 22.77
CA GLY A 102 -31.80 -1.47 23.65
C GLY A 102 -30.43 -2.07 24.00
N ILE A 103 -30.43 -3.06 24.88
CA ILE A 103 -29.20 -3.74 25.33
C ILE A 103 -28.88 -4.89 24.36
N PRO A 104 -27.66 -4.94 23.78
CA PRO A 104 -27.27 -6.02 22.88
C PRO A 104 -26.97 -7.32 23.65
N GLN A 105 -27.08 -8.48 23.00
CA GLN A 105 -26.73 -9.76 23.64
C GLN A 105 -25.21 -9.99 23.70
N THR A 106 -24.47 -9.54 22.68
CA THR A 106 -23.04 -9.76 22.59
C THR A 106 -22.32 -8.51 22.10
N ILE A 107 -21.24 -8.15 22.79
CA ILE A 107 -20.30 -7.12 22.34
C ILE A 107 -19.01 -7.81 21.95
N VAL A 108 -18.52 -7.49 20.75
CA VAL A 108 -17.22 -7.90 20.26
C VAL A 108 -16.32 -6.68 20.21
N SER A 109 -15.17 -6.73 20.88
CA SER A 109 -14.19 -5.64 20.87
C SER A 109 -12.77 -6.18 20.79
N ASP A 110 -11.82 -5.31 20.52
CA ASP A 110 -10.40 -5.66 20.61
C ASP A 110 -9.93 -5.78 22.08
N ASN A 111 -8.67 -6.22 22.25
CA ASN A 111 -7.98 -6.26 23.54
C ASN A 111 -7.50 -4.88 24.03
N GLY A 112 -8.23 -3.81 23.73
CA GLY A 112 -7.97 -2.48 24.25
C GLY A 112 -8.15 -2.40 25.76
N THR A 113 -7.33 -1.60 26.44
CA THR A 113 -7.36 -1.43 27.91
C THR A 113 -8.70 -0.88 28.40
N GLN A 114 -9.39 -0.11 27.56
CA GLN A 114 -10.72 0.42 27.83
C GLN A 114 -11.79 -0.68 27.90
N PHE A 115 -11.68 -1.73 27.08
CA PHE A 115 -12.64 -2.83 27.03
C PHE A 115 -12.33 -3.95 28.03
N THR A 116 -11.07 -4.05 28.49
CA THR A 116 -10.67 -5.00 29.55
C THR A 116 -10.76 -4.40 30.95
N SER A 117 -11.20 -3.15 31.08
CA SER A 117 -11.34 -2.47 32.37
C SER A 117 -12.46 -3.08 33.23
N GLU A 118 -12.29 -3.01 34.55
CA GLU A 118 -13.30 -3.51 35.51
C GLU A 118 -14.64 -2.80 35.35
N GLN A 119 -14.63 -1.50 35.08
CA GLN A 119 -15.85 -0.71 34.83
C GLN A 119 -16.64 -1.21 33.62
N PHE A 120 -15.94 -1.59 32.54
CA PHE A 120 -16.58 -2.13 31.35
C PHE A 120 -17.18 -3.51 31.61
N LYS A 121 -16.44 -4.36 32.34
CA LYS A 121 -16.92 -5.67 32.75
C LYS A 121 -18.18 -5.57 33.61
N MET A 122 -18.18 -4.68 34.62
CA MET A 122 -19.35 -4.43 35.45
C MET A 122 -20.56 -3.99 34.63
N MET A 123 -20.39 -3.07 33.67
CA MET A 123 -21.47 -2.67 32.77
C MET A 123 -22.03 -3.85 31.97
N CYS A 124 -21.16 -4.73 31.45
CA CYS A 124 -21.59 -5.92 30.72
C CYS A 124 -22.37 -6.88 31.63
N ASP A 125 -21.88 -7.12 32.85
CA ASP A 125 -22.53 -7.98 33.83
C ASP A 125 -23.90 -7.43 34.25
N GLU A 126 -24.01 -6.11 34.52
CA GLU A 126 -25.27 -5.41 34.82
C GLU A 126 -26.30 -5.56 33.68
N GLY A 127 -25.84 -5.51 32.43
CA GLY A 127 -26.69 -5.62 31.24
C GLY A 127 -26.96 -7.06 30.79
N GLY A 128 -26.37 -8.07 31.42
CA GLY A 128 -26.41 -9.46 30.94
C GLY A 128 -25.75 -9.65 29.56
N ILE A 129 -24.78 -8.81 29.22
CA ILE A 129 -24.11 -8.75 27.92
C ILE A 129 -22.93 -9.72 27.93
N THR A 130 -22.87 -10.60 26.92
CA THR A 130 -21.68 -11.43 26.72
C THR A 130 -20.59 -10.64 26.00
N HIS A 131 -19.50 -10.33 26.69
CA HIS A 131 -18.34 -9.68 26.09
C HIS A 131 -17.37 -10.70 25.49
N LYS A 132 -17.03 -10.53 24.21
CA LYS A 132 -16.05 -11.35 23.50
C LYS A 132 -14.91 -10.47 23.00
N LEU A 133 -13.69 -10.88 23.29
CA LEU A 133 -12.48 -10.22 22.84
C LEU A 133 -12.02 -10.84 21.54
N GLU A 134 -11.77 -10.02 20.52
CA GLU A 134 -11.10 -10.46 19.31
C GLU A 134 -9.61 -10.73 19.60
N GLY A 135 -9.20 -11.98 19.35
CA GLY A 135 -7.80 -12.39 19.43
C GLY A 135 -6.97 -11.64 18.40
N LYS A 136 -5.88 -11.01 18.84
CA LYS A 136 -4.90 -10.38 17.94
C LYS A 136 -4.13 -11.46 17.16
N GLU A 137 -4.65 -11.93 16.04
CA GLU A 137 -3.77 -12.21 14.89
C GLU A 137 -3.66 -10.90 14.10
N LYS A 138 -2.65 -10.09 14.41
CA LYS A 138 -2.25 -9.02 13.47
C LYS A 138 -1.77 -9.75 12.21
N PRO A 139 -2.47 -9.65 11.06
CA PRO A 139 -1.95 -10.25 9.85
C PRO A 139 -0.64 -9.52 9.54
N SER A 140 0.40 -10.27 9.14
CA SER A 140 1.65 -9.63 8.73
C SER A 140 1.35 -8.57 7.67
N GLU A 141 2.16 -7.52 7.59
CA GLU A 141 1.96 -6.47 6.60
C GLU A 141 1.90 -7.02 5.17
N GLU A 142 2.65 -8.09 4.91
CA GLU A 142 2.59 -8.89 3.69
C GLU A 142 1.20 -9.50 3.46
N THR A 143 0.58 -10.10 4.49
CA THR A 143 -0.77 -10.67 4.42
C THR A 143 -1.82 -9.59 4.17
N LEU A 144 -1.71 -8.43 4.83
CA LEU A 144 -2.59 -7.29 4.60
C LEU A 144 -2.46 -6.74 3.17
N ASN A 145 -1.24 -6.69 2.63
CA ASN A 145 -1.00 -6.24 1.27
C ASN A 145 -1.56 -7.21 0.23
N VAL A 146 -1.44 -8.52 0.47
CA VAL A 146 -2.03 -9.56 -0.39
C VAL A 146 -3.56 -9.47 -0.37
N ILE A 147 -4.18 -9.35 0.81
CA ILE A 147 -5.64 -9.25 0.94
C ILE A 147 -6.14 -7.96 0.28
N ARG A 148 -5.49 -6.82 0.52
CA ARG A 148 -5.83 -5.54 -0.14
C ARG A 148 -5.71 -5.63 -1.65
N GLN A 149 -4.66 -6.28 -2.16
CA GLN A 149 -4.47 -6.45 -3.59
C GLN A 149 -5.55 -7.36 -4.19
N ALA A 150 -5.87 -8.47 -3.52
CA ALA A 150 -6.94 -9.38 -3.92
C ALA A 150 -8.29 -8.65 -3.96
N TYR A 151 -8.71 -8.04 -2.85
CA TYR A 151 -9.97 -7.30 -2.73
C TYR A 151 -10.12 -6.20 -3.79
N ARG A 152 -9.05 -5.43 -4.03
CA ARG A 152 -9.05 -4.37 -5.06
C ARG A 152 -9.20 -4.91 -6.48
N SER A 153 -8.81 -6.16 -6.74
CA SER A 153 -8.76 -6.77 -8.07
C SER A 153 -9.87 -7.79 -8.36
N THR A 154 -10.67 -8.16 -7.36
CA THR A 154 -11.78 -9.10 -7.50
C THR A 154 -13.07 -8.36 -7.87
N PRO A 155 -13.78 -8.75 -8.95
CA PRO A 155 -15.08 -8.20 -9.30
C PRO A 155 -16.11 -8.46 -8.20
N ASN A 156 -17.00 -7.49 -7.97
CA ASN A 156 -18.10 -7.63 -7.01
C ASN A 156 -19.43 -7.41 -7.74
N ASP A 157 -20.41 -8.29 -7.51
CA ASP A 157 -21.76 -8.22 -8.08
C ASP A 157 -22.45 -6.89 -7.74
N CYS A 158 -22.22 -6.37 -6.53
CA CYS A 158 -22.75 -5.07 -6.08
C CYS A 158 -22.19 -3.87 -6.87
N LEU A 159 -21.06 -4.04 -7.58
CA LEU A 159 -20.42 -3.01 -8.39
C LEU A 159 -20.62 -3.26 -9.89
N ASN A 160 -21.70 -3.96 -10.28
CA ASN A 160 -21.99 -4.36 -11.66
C ASN A 160 -20.83 -5.15 -12.28
N ASN A 161 -20.30 -6.15 -11.57
CA ASN A 161 -19.15 -6.97 -11.99
C ASN A 161 -17.85 -6.16 -12.23
N LYS A 162 -17.74 -4.96 -11.65
CA LYS A 162 -16.48 -4.20 -11.65
C LYS A 162 -15.73 -4.44 -10.35
N THR A 163 -14.41 -4.33 -10.43
CA THR A 163 -13.57 -4.38 -9.24
C THR A 163 -13.63 -3.04 -8.49
N PRO A 164 -13.45 -3.01 -7.17
CA PRO A 164 -13.35 -1.77 -6.42
C PRO A 164 -12.28 -0.81 -6.98
N ALA A 165 -11.16 -1.33 -7.49
CA ALA A 165 -10.12 -0.53 -8.12
C ALA A 165 -10.54 0.08 -9.46
N GLU A 166 -11.33 -0.64 -10.27
CA GLU A 166 -11.82 -0.13 -11.56
C GLU A 166 -12.79 1.02 -11.36
N VAL A 167 -13.65 0.93 -10.35
CA VAL A 167 -14.59 2.00 -9.99
C VAL A 167 -13.82 3.21 -9.49
N PHE A 168 -12.81 3.01 -8.65
CA PHE A 168 -12.04 4.11 -8.06
C PHE A 168 -11.04 4.76 -9.01
N LEU A 169 -10.27 3.97 -9.76
CA LEU A 169 -9.18 4.45 -10.63
C LEU A 169 -9.62 4.65 -12.09
N GLY A 170 -10.85 4.27 -12.44
CA GLY A 170 -11.36 4.32 -13.82
C GLY A 170 -10.66 3.37 -14.79
N ARG A 171 -9.81 2.45 -14.29
CA ARG A 171 -9.02 1.52 -15.10
C ARG A 171 -8.80 0.20 -14.37
N LYS A 172 -8.57 -0.88 -15.12
CA LYS A 172 -8.22 -2.19 -14.53
C LYS A 172 -6.83 -2.15 -13.89
N LEU A 173 -6.73 -2.70 -12.69
CA LEU A 173 -5.46 -2.79 -11.95
C LEU A 173 -4.60 -3.90 -12.57
N ARG A 174 -3.34 -3.59 -12.89
CA ARG A 174 -2.43 -4.51 -13.57
C ARG A 174 -1.83 -5.50 -12.55
N THR A 175 -2.35 -6.73 -12.52
CA THR A 175 -1.89 -7.86 -11.70
C THR A 175 -1.01 -8.83 -12.51
N ARG A 176 -0.33 -9.80 -11.85
CA ARG A 176 0.45 -10.85 -12.54
C ARG A 176 -0.38 -11.63 -13.57
N LEU A 177 -1.64 -11.93 -13.25
CA LEU A 177 -2.59 -12.57 -14.18
C LEU A 177 -2.89 -11.68 -15.38
N SER A 178 -3.06 -10.36 -15.18
CA SER A 178 -3.30 -9.42 -16.29
C SER A 178 -2.12 -9.24 -17.24
N LEU A 179 -0.90 -9.63 -16.83
CA LEU A 179 0.28 -9.65 -17.71
C LEU A 179 0.27 -10.84 -18.68
N GLN A 180 -0.45 -11.91 -18.33
CA GLN A 180 -0.57 -13.11 -19.16
C GLN A 180 -1.71 -12.98 -20.19
N LEU A 181 -2.59 -11.98 -20.02
CA LEU A 181 -3.64 -11.67 -20.97
C LEU A 181 -3.07 -10.78 -22.09
N PRO A 182 -3.41 -11.05 -23.37
CA PRO A 182 -3.09 -10.14 -24.47
C PRO A 182 -3.63 -8.75 -24.18
N MET A 183 -2.83 -7.71 -24.38
CA MET A 183 -3.32 -6.33 -24.28
C MET A 183 -4.37 -6.11 -25.37
N GLU A 184 -5.61 -5.89 -24.98
CA GLU A 184 -6.60 -5.32 -25.89
C GLU A 184 -6.12 -3.94 -26.32
N LYS A 185 -5.94 -3.75 -27.64
CA LYS A 185 -5.72 -2.43 -28.20
C LYS A 185 -6.98 -1.62 -27.89
N SER A 186 -6.88 -0.60 -27.04
CA SER A 186 -8.02 0.28 -26.76
C SER A 186 -8.56 0.82 -28.09
N SER A 187 -9.87 0.74 -28.30
CA SER A 187 -10.53 1.05 -29.56
C SER A 187 -10.52 2.53 -29.95
N MET A 188 -10.00 3.43 -29.12
CA MET A 188 -9.85 4.85 -29.47
C MET A 188 -8.61 5.44 -28.78
N PRO A 189 -7.44 5.54 -29.46
CA PRO A 189 -6.48 6.58 -29.08
C PRO A 189 -7.18 7.95 -29.14
N PRO A 190 -6.72 8.99 -28.41
CA PRO A 190 -7.15 10.35 -28.70
C PRO A 190 -6.99 10.56 -30.21
N SER A 191 -8.04 11.03 -30.90
CA SER A 191 -7.95 11.27 -32.35
C SER A 191 -6.65 12.01 -32.64
N GLU A 192 -5.97 11.63 -33.71
CA GLU A 192 -4.70 12.25 -34.09
C GLU A 192 -4.81 13.79 -34.09
N GLU A 193 -6.00 14.27 -34.46
CA GLU A 193 -6.48 15.65 -34.32
C GLU A 193 -6.43 16.24 -32.90
N ASN A 194 -6.94 15.55 -31.88
CA ASN A 194 -6.91 16.04 -30.49
C ASN A 194 -5.48 16.08 -29.94
N ARG A 195 -4.64 15.10 -30.34
CA ARG A 195 -3.21 15.11 -30.04
C ARG A 195 -2.50 16.30 -30.67
N MET A 196 -2.78 16.57 -31.96
CA MET A 196 -2.22 17.71 -32.68
C MET A 196 -2.65 19.04 -32.07
N LYS A 197 -3.93 19.21 -31.72
CA LYS A 197 -4.43 20.42 -31.05
C LYS A 197 -3.74 20.67 -29.71
N MET A 198 -3.49 19.62 -28.93
CA MET A 198 -2.79 19.72 -27.64
C MET A 198 -1.32 20.12 -27.82
N ILE A 199 -0.63 19.52 -28.82
CA ILE A 199 0.75 19.88 -29.19
C ILE A 199 0.84 21.33 -29.65
N GLU A 200 -0.09 21.75 -30.52
CA GLU A 200 -0.11 23.11 -31.06
C GLU A 200 -0.38 24.16 -29.98
N GLN A 201 -1.32 23.88 -29.06
CA GLN A 201 -1.61 24.75 -27.93
C GLN A 201 -0.41 24.88 -26.98
N PHE A 202 0.29 23.78 -26.71
CA PHE A 202 1.52 23.79 -25.90
C PHE A 202 2.63 24.60 -26.58
N ASN A 203 2.86 24.37 -27.87
CA ASN A 203 3.89 25.07 -28.64
C ASN A 203 3.62 26.57 -28.70
N ARG A 204 2.36 26.97 -28.88
CA ARG A 204 1.93 28.38 -28.90
C ARG A 204 2.09 29.05 -27.55
N ARG A 205 1.72 28.38 -26.46
CA ARG A 205 1.81 28.95 -25.10
C ARG A 205 3.25 29.14 -24.64
N ASN A 206 4.15 28.26 -25.07
CA ASN A 206 5.56 28.28 -24.67
C ASN A 206 6.50 28.89 -25.73
N ASN A 207 5.96 29.45 -26.82
CA ASN A 207 6.74 29.90 -27.98
C ASN A 207 7.81 28.88 -28.38
N ALA A 208 7.42 27.60 -28.45
CA ALA A 208 8.35 26.50 -28.70
C ALA A 208 8.85 26.57 -30.14
N VAL A 209 10.16 26.78 -30.29
CA VAL A 209 10.86 26.73 -31.58
C VAL A 209 11.56 25.38 -31.67
N PRO A 210 11.45 24.64 -32.79
CA PRO A 210 12.22 23.42 -32.98
C PRO A 210 13.71 23.73 -32.91
N LYS A 211 14.43 23.03 -32.05
CA LYS A 211 15.88 23.13 -31.92
C LYS A 211 16.48 21.76 -32.21
N GLU A 212 17.31 21.69 -33.24
CA GLU A 212 18.13 20.53 -33.52
C GLU A 212 19.59 20.96 -33.40
N PHE A 213 20.38 20.11 -32.76
CA PHE A 213 21.82 20.33 -32.60
C PHE A 213 22.58 19.21 -33.30
N GLU A 214 23.70 19.57 -33.91
CA GLU A 214 24.61 18.63 -34.55
C GLU A 214 25.65 18.08 -33.56
N ILE A 215 26.16 16.88 -33.84
CA ILE A 215 27.21 16.27 -33.04
C ILE A 215 28.49 17.07 -33.25
N GLY A 216 29.07 17.62 -32.18
CA GLY A 216 30.24 18.49 -32.22
C GLY A 216 29.95 19.97 -31.90
N GLU A 217 28.68 20.38 -31.83
CA GLU A 217 28.33 21.74 -31.44
C GLU A 217 28.47 21.97 -29.93
N ALA A 218 28.70 23.23 -29.55
CA ALA A 218 28.72 23.66 -28.16
C ALA A 218 27.28 23.80 -27.63
N GLY A 219 26.99 23.14 -26.52
CA GLY A 219 25.72 23.23 -25.82
C GLY A 219 25.92 23.50 -24.33
N TYR A 220 24.88 23.99 -23.66
CA TYR A 220 24.88 24.24 -22.23
C TYR A 220 24.00 23.23 -21.50
N ALA A 221 24.48 22.72 -20.37
CA ALA A 221 23.75 21.82 -19.49
C ALA A 221 23.53 22.47 -18.12
N GLN A 222 22.34 22.32 -17.54
CA GLN A 222 22.12 22.69 -16.14
C GLN A 222 22.72 21.64 -15.23
N VAL A 223 23.61 22.08 -14.34
CA VAL A 223 24.18 21.27 -13.28
C VAL A 223 23.70 21.84 -11.95
N TRP A 224 23.09 21.00 -11.11
CA TRP A 224 22.72 21.41 -9.77
C TRP A 224 23.98 21.60 -8.91
N LYS A 225 24.15 22.81 -8.37
CA LYS A 225 25.14 23.12 -7.33
C LYS A 225 24.42 23.89 -6.24
N ALA A 226 24.08 23.22 -5.14
CA ALA A 226 23.29 23.80 -4.06
C ALA A 226 23.80 25.22 -3.70
N PRO A 227 22.90 26.23 -3.63
CA PRO A 227 21.44 26.15 -3.67
C PRO A 227 20.80 26.38 -5.06
N GLN A 228 21.56 26.42 -6.17
CA GLN A 228 21.04 26.83 -7.48
C GLN A 228 21.52 25.98 -8.67
N PHE A 229 20.79 26.05 -9.78
CA PHE A 229 21.25 25.47 -11.05
C PHE A 229 22.28 26.40 -11.70
N LEU A 230 23.42 25.84 -12.12
CA LEU A 230 24.43 26.53 -12.88
C LEU A 230 24.49 25.94 -14.29
N TRP A 231 24.45 26.80 -15.31
CA TRP A 231 24.68 26.37 -16.68
C TRP A 231 26.18 26.15 -16.91
N LYS A 232 26.54 24.99 -17.46
CA LYS A 232 27.91 24.66 -17.87
C LYS A 232 27.95 24.29 -19.34
N GLU A 233 28.93 24.85 -20.04
CA GLU A 233 29.18 24.56 -21.46
C GLU A 233 29.83 23.17 -21.63
N GLY A 234 29.46 22.47 -22.70
CA GLY A 234 29.98 21.18 -23.12
C GLY A 234 29.76 20.94 -24.61
N ILE A 235 30.45 19.96 -25.17
CA ILE A 235 30.35 19.60 -26.59
C ILE A 235 29.40 18.41 -26.73
N ILE A 236 28.47 18.48 -27.67
CA ILE A 236 27.50 17.40 -27.92
C ILE A 236 28.20 16.18 -28.53
N THR A 237 28.09 15.02 -27.89
CA THR A 237 28.76 13.78 -28.32
C THR A 237 27.83 12.80 -29.04
N ARG A 238 26.56 12.72 -28.63
CA ARG A 238 25.56 11.84 -29.25
C ARG A 238 24.13 12.30 -29.00
N ARG A 239 23.22 11.94 -29.91
CA ARG A 239 21.77 12.12 -29.77
C ARG A 239 21.16 10.85 -29.16
N ILE A 240 20.48 10.98 -28.02
CA ILE A 240 19.83 9.86 -27.29
C ILE A 240 18.34 9.75 -27.66
N GLY A 241 17.71 10.86 -28.06
CA GLY A 241 16.32 10.88 -28.51
C GLY A 241 16.01 12.08 -29.40
N LYS A 242 14.72 12.30 -29.70
CA LYS A 242 14.29 13.41 -30.57
C LYS A 242 14.75 14.78 -30.06
N VAL A 243 14.78 14.98 -28.74
CA VAL A 243 15.16 16.25 -28.09
C VAL A 243 16.26 16.12 -27.03
N ASN A 244 16.83 14.92 -26.87
CA ASN A 244 17.78 14.60 -25.80
C ASN A 244 19.19 14.38 -26.36
N TYR A 245 20.17 15.07 -25.80
CA TYR A 245 21.57 15.06 -26.25
C TYR A 245 22.52 14.75 -25.09
N GLU A 246 23.62 14.06 -25.37
CA GLU A 246 24.70 13.86 -24.41
C GLU A 246 25.80 14.91 -24.66
N LEU A 247 26.30 15.51 -23.57
CA LEU A 247 27.35 16.52 -23.62
C LEU A 247 28.61 16.05 -22.86
N LYS A 248 29.79 16.35 -23.40
CA LYS A 248 31.10 16.15 -22.76
C LYS A 248 31.71 17.51 -22.39
N LYS A 249 32.16 17.66 -21.14
CA LYS A 249 32.83 18.89 -20.66
C LYS A 249 34.17 19.10 -21.36
N ALA A 250 34.50 20.36 -21.68
CA ALA A 250 35.77 20.74 -22.32
C ALA A 250 36.96 20.88 -21.33
N VAL A 251 36.71 20.98 -20.02
CA VAL A 251 37.77 21.16 -19.01
C VAL A 251 37.76 20.00 -18.02
N LYS A 252 38.89 19.29 -17.91
CA LYS A 252 39.20 18.37 -16.81
C LYS A 252 39.46 19.19 -15.54
N GLU A 253 38.41 19.55 -14.82
CA GLU A 253 38.55 19.79 -13.38
C GLU A 253 38.19 18.47 -12.68
N GLU A 254 39.13 17.96 -11.88
CA GLU A 254 38.98 16.75 -11.07
C GLU A 254 37.70 16.84 -10.23
N CYS A 255 36.70 16.05 -10.61
CA CYS A 255 35.51 15.84 -9.81
C CYS A 255 35.44 14.34 -9.52
N THR A 256 36.15 13.94 -8.46
CA THR A 256 36.51 12.56 -8.14
C THR A 256 35.39 11.76 -7.47
N SER A 257 34.11 12.05 -7.74
CA SER A 257 33.03 11.32 -7.04
C SER A 257 31.73 11.06 -7.80
N CYS A 258 31.59 11.45 -9.07
CA CYS A 258 30.40 11.08 -9.85
C CYS A 258 30.73 10.89 -11.33
N ALA A 259 31.03 9.64 -11.70
CA ALA A 259 31.08 9.19 -13.10
C ALA A 259 29.67 9.01 -13.68
N THR A 260 28.78 9.98 -13.47
CA THR A 260 27.37 9.88 -13.84
C THR A 260 27.18 10.42 -15.26
N LYS A 261 26.82 9.53 -16.18
CA LYS A 261 26.31 9.91 -17.51
C LYS A 261 25.00 10.67 -17.30
N CYS A 262 25.05 11.98 -17.50
CA CYS A 262 23.88 12.81 -17.39
C CYS A 262 23.31 13.12 -18.78
N ILE A 263 22.01 12.92 -18.94
CA ILE A 263 21.24 13.27 -20.14
C ILE A 263 20.85 14.74 -20.00
N TYR A 264 21.20 15.59 -20.97
CA TYR A 264 20.94 17.03 -20.89
C TYR A 264 20.21 17.57 -22.11
N TYR A 265 19.54 18.71 -21.91
CA TYR A 265 18.99 19.53 -22.99
C TYR A 265 20.07 20.53 -23.43
N ALA A 266 20.42 20.55 -24.71
CA ALA A 266 21.31 21.55 -25.27
C ALA A 266 20.56 22.88 -25.53
N ARG A 267 21.24 24.01 -25.37
CA ARG A 267 20.73 25.36 -25.68
C ARG A 267 21.80 26.20 -26.38
N GLU A 268 21.36 27.09 -27.26
CA GLU A 268 22.17 28.02 -28.06
C GLU A 268 22.68 29.22 -27.24
N ARG A 269 23.81 29.81 -27.66
CA ARG A 269 24.54 30.88 -26.94
C ARG A 269 23.85 32.25 -26.94
N GLN A 270 22.90 32.49 -27.85
CA GLN A 270 22.22 33.80 -28.03
C GLN A 270 21.04 34.04 -27.07
N ASP A 271 20.73 33.09 -26.18
CA ASP A 271 19.52 33.05 -25.36
C ASP A 271 19.73 33.54 -23.89
N LEU A 272 20.89 34.17 -23.60
CA LEU A 272 21.34 34.52 -22.24
C LEU A 272 20.47 35.58 -21.51
N ASP A 273 19.68 36.39 -22.24
CA ASP A 273 18.93 37.52 -21.65
C ASP A 273 17.47 37.23 -21.30
N LYS A 274 16.98 35.98 -21.44
CA LYS A 274 15.57 35.65 -21.16
C LYS A 274 15.44 34.69 -19.97
N GLN A 275 15.02 35.25 -18.84
CA GLN A 275 14.69 34.55 -17.60
C GLN A 275 13.38 33.76 -17.78
N PHE A 276 13.43 32.42 -17.82
CA PHE A 276 12.23 31.57 -17.87
C PHE A 276 12.30 30.38 -16.90
N GLN A 277 11.15 30.09 -16.29
CA GLN A 277 10.89 29.17 -15.19
C GLN A 277 10.98 27.68 -15.56
N TRP A 278 11.66 26.94 -14.67
CA TRP A 278 11.48 25.54 -14.24
C TRP A 278 11.01 24.47 -15.25
N CYS A 279 11.91 23.52 -15.54
CA CYS A 279 11.55 22.17 -15.97
C CYS A 279 12.36 21.17 -15.11
N PHE A 280 11.65 20.35 -14.32
CA PHE A 280 12.23 19.36 -13.42
C PHE A 280 12.85 18.20 -14.24
N SER A 281 14.13 17.90 -14.02
CA SER A 281 14.76 16.66 -14.50
C SER A 281 15.02 15.75 -13.29
N MET A 282 14.43 14.55 -13.28
CA MET A 282 14.72 13.52 -12.29
C MET A 282 16.12 12.94 -12.53
N CYS A 283 17.00 13.07 -11.55
CA CYS A 283 18.12 12.14 -11.39
C CYS A 283 17.53 10.79 -10.95
N MET A 284 17.61 9.79 -11.82
CA MET A 284 17.49 8.39 -11.39
C MET A 284 18.81 8.03 -10.72
N ASN A 285 18.81 7.92 -9.40
CA ASN A 285 19.83 7.14 -8.70
C ASN A 285 19.42 5.67 -8.86
N GLU A 286 20.22 4.91 -9.61
CA GLU A 286 20.24 3.45 -9.46
C GLU A 286 21.15 3.14 -8.26
N GLU A 287 20.54 2.72 -7.16
CA GLU A 287 21.16 1.85 -6.15
C GLU A 287 20.51 0.47 -6.23
#